data_AF-A0A962GF50-F1
#
_entry.id   AF-A0A962GF50-F1
#
_cell.length_a   1.000
_cell.length_b   1.000
_cell.length_c   1.000
_cell.angle_alpha   90.00
_cell.angle_beta   90.00
_cell.angle_gamma   90.00
#
_symmetry.space_group_name_H-M   'P 1'
#
loop_
_entity.id
_entity.type
_entity.pdbx_description
1 polymer ?
#
loop_
_entity_poly.entity_id
_entity_poly.type
_entity_poly.pdbx_seq_one_letter_code
_entity_poly.pdbx_strand_id
1 'polypeptide(L)'
;MSQAALQKNNAQTTPTMQARKGRPRSQKSKTAILKATNSLLLHMSVQELSIEAIAKKAKVGKTTIYRWWPNKTAVVMDALRAQPGIQSPLPTPKNNTEAIIMQLDKLIRMLDGNNGDTIAQLFSEAQADDKAQKI
;
A
#
# COMPACT_ATOMS: atom_id res chain seq x y z
N MET A 1 -3.66 -31.88 68.59
CA MET A 1 -2.40 -31.72 67.84
C MET A 1 -2.75 -30.97 66.56
N SER A 2 -2.95 -29.64 66.55
CA SER A 2 -2.00 -28.53 66.77
C SER A 2 -0.93 -28.40 65.69
N GLN A 3 -1.18 -27.50 64.74
CA GLN A 3 -0.30 -26.45 64.15
C GLN A 3 -0.94 -26.01 62.82
N ALA A 4 -1.63 -24.88 62.67
CA ALA A 4 -1.32 -23.48 62.97
C ALA A 4 -0.17 -22.89 62.13
N ALA A 5 -0.58 -21.98 61.23
CA ALA A 5 0.10 -20.75 60.80
C ALA A 5 1.36 -20.84 59.93
N LEU A 6 1.33 -20.19 58.75
CA LEU A 6 1.89 -18.85 58.48
C LEU A 6 1.81 -18.59 56.96
N GLN A 7 0.92 -17.70 56.49
CA GLN A 7 1.15 -16.25 56.28
C GLN A 7 1.95 -15.94 55.01
N LYS A 8 1.26 -15.43 53.98
CA LYS A 8 1.16 -13.99 53.60
C LYS A 8 2.40 -13.51 52.86
N ASN A 9 2.21 -13.04 51.62
CA ASN A 9 2.72 -11.75 51.09
C ASN A 9 2.26 -11.64 49.62
N ASN A 10 1.17 -10.94 49.32
CA ASN A 10 1.07 -9.49 49.11
C ASN A 10 2.09 -8.92 48.09
N ALA A 11 1.62 -8.68 46.87
CA ALA A 11 1.91 -7.50 46.03
C ALA A 11 0.97 -7.60 44.82
N GLN A 12 -0.28 -7.12 44.92
CA GLN A 12 -0.65 -5.77 44.48
C GLN A 12 0.04 -5.29 43.19
N THR A 13 -0.77 -5.29 42.13
CA THR A 13 -0.90 -4.24 41.13
C THR A 13 0.35 -3.78 40.40
N THR A 14 0.44 -4.23 39.16
CA THR A 14 0.46 -3.28 38.05
C THR A 14 -0.30 -3.91 36.89
N PRO A 15 -1.56 -3.54 36.62
CA PRO A 15 -2.04 -3.68 35.25
C PRO A 15 -1.11 -2.78 34.44
N THR A 16 -0.19 -3.38 33.70
CA THR A 16 0.60 -2.65 32.72
C THR A 16 -0.43 -2.00 31.81
N MET A 17 -0.64 -0.70 32.01
CA MET A 17 -1.31 0.16 31.06
C MET A 17 -0.49 0.03 29.79
N GLN A 18 -0.83 -0.97 28.97
CA GLN A 18 -0.37 -1.05 27.60
C GLN A 18 -0.81 0.27 27.01
N ALA A 19 0.15 1.18 26.85
CA ALA A 19 -0.02 2.43 26.14
C ALA A 19 -0.83 2.06 24.90
N ARG A 20 -2.04 2.62 24.78
CA ARG A 20 -2.96 2.33 23.69
C ARG A 20 -2.19 2.60 22.40
N LYS A 21 -1.58 1.56 21.85
CA LYS A 21 -0.98 1.56 20.52
C LYS A 21 -2.17 1.91 19.65
N GLY A 22 -2.19 3.17 19.19
CA GLY A 22 -3.38 3.76 18.58
C GLY A 22 -3.99 2.78 17.59
N ARG A 23 -5.33 2.71 17.56
CA ARG A 23 -6.11 1.73 16.77
C ARG A 23 -5.36 1.43 15.47
N PRO A 24 -4.99 0.16 15.19
CA PRO A 24 -4.13 -0.19 14.06
C PRO A 24 -4.58 0.60 12.83
N ARG A 25 -3.62 1.26 12.15
CA ARG A 25 -3.90 2.12 11.01
C ARG A 25 -4.91 1.39 10.13
N SER A 26 -6.05 2.03 9.84
CA SER A 26 -7.16 1.39 9.15
C SER A 26 -6.69 0.83 7.81
N GLN A 27 -6.41 -0.49 7.77
CA GLN A 27 -6.03 -1.19 6.55
C GLN A 27 -7.16 -1.07 5.52
N LYS A 28 -8.41 -0.99 5.99
CA LYS A 28 -9.59 -0.67 5.19
C LYS A 28 -9.43 0.66 4.45
N SER A 29 -8.90 1.70 5.09
CA SER A 29 -8.64 2.98 4.45
C SER A 29 -7.51 2.88 3.44
N LYS A 30 -6.44 2.13 3.74
CA LYS A 30 -5.36 1.87 2.77
C LYS A 30 -5.90 1.22 1.50
N THR A 31 -6.66 0.13 1.63
CA THR A 31 -7.26 -0.58 0.50
C THR A 31 -8.26 0.29 -0.27
N ALA A 32 -9.08 1.09 0.41
CA ALA A 32 -10.02 2.01 -0.24
C ALA A 32 -9.31 3.07 -1.08
N ILE A 33 -8.19 3.60 -0.59
CA ILE A 33 -7.35 4.56 -1.33
C ILE A 33 -6.77 3.90 -2.58
N LEU A 34 -6.13 2.74 -2.46
CA LEU A 34 -5.53 2.04 -3.61
C LEU A 34 -6.59 1.69 -4.69
N LYS A 35 -7.77 1.22 -4.27
CA LYS A 35 -8.88 0.94 -5.21
C LYS A 35 -9.39 2.20 -5.89
N ALA A 36 -9.50 3.32 -5.16
CA ALA A 36 -9.91 4.60 -5.72
C ALA A 36 -8.90 5.12 -6.75
N THR A 37 -7.60 5.05 -6.43
CA THR A 37 -6.51 5.43 -7.33
C THR A 37 -6.55 4.62 -8.62
N ASN A 38 -6.59 3.28 -8.55
CA ASN A 38 -6.68 2.44 -9.74
C ASN A 38 -7.93 2.75 -10.59
N SER A 39 -9.08 2.99 -9.94
CA SER A 39 -10.31 3.33 -10.66
C SER A 39 -10.27 4.72 -11.32
N LEU A 40 -9.45 5.66 -10.83
CA LEU A 40 -9.25 6.95 -11.50
C LEU A 40 -8.33 6.80 -12.69
N LEU A 41 -7.24 6.03 -12.55
CA LEU A 41 -6.25 5.79 -13.61
C LEU A 41 -6.83 5.06 -14.84
N LEU A 42 -8.03 4.47 -14.75
CA LEU A 42 -8.76 3.96 -15.92
C LEU A 42 -9.38 5.05 -16.81
N HIS A 43 -9.45 6.30 -16.32
CA HIS A 43 -10.17 7.39 -16.97
C HIS A 43 -9.36 8.68 -17.10
N MET A 44 -8.22 8.79 -16.42
CA MET A 44 -7.36 9.97 -16.45
C MET A 44 -5.89 9.58 -16.29
N SER A 45 -5.02 10.45 -16.78
CA SER A 45 -3.56 10.31 -16.68
C SER A 45 -3.05 10.52 -15.26
N VAL A 46 -1.81 10.10 -14.99
CA VAL A 46 -1.11 10.35 -13.71
C VAL A 46 -0.93 11.85 -13.46
N GLN A 47 -0.75 12.65 -14.52
CA GLN A 47 -0.60 14.10 -14.44
C GLN A 47 -1.91 14.78 -14.01
N GLU A 48 -3.05 14.36 -14.56
CA GLU A 48 -4.37 14.87 -14.19
C GLU A 48 -4.85 14.40 -12.81
N LEU A 49 -4.30 13.29 -12.32
CA LEU A 49 -4.62 12.74 -11.02
C LEU A 49 -4.15 13.67 -9.88
N SER A 50 -5.04 13.92 -8.92
CA SER A 50 -4.75 14.70 -7.71
C SER A 50 -5.03 13.92 -6.42
N ILE A 51 -4.31 14.26 -5.34
CA ILE A 51 -4.55 13.68 -4.00
C ILE A 51 -5.98 13.99 -3.52
N GLU A 52 -6.50 15.16 -3.89
CA GLU A 52 -7.87 15.60 -3.66
C GLU A 52 -8.89 14.65 -4.30
N ALA A 53 -8.70 14.32 -5.58
CA ALA A 53 -9.57 13.41 -6.32
C ALA A 53 -9.57 12.01 -5.71
N ILE A 54 -8.38 11.51 -5.33
CA ILE A 54 -8.23 10.22 -4.65
C ILE A 54 -8.95 10.24 -3.30
N ALA A 55 -8.74 11.27 -2.48
CA ALA A 55 -9.36 11.45 -1.17
C ALA A 55 -10.89 11.46 -1.26
N LYS A 56 -11.42 12.24 -2.21
CA LYS A 56 -12.85 12.35 -2.48
C LYS A 56 -13.46 11.00 -2.87
N LYS A 57 -12.82 10.27 -3.81
CA LYS A 57 -13.32 8.97 -4.27
C LYS A 57 -13.19 7.87 -3.22
N ALA A 58 -12.12 7.87 -2.43
CA ALA A 58 -11.91 6.94 -1.33
C ALA A 58 -12.73 7.28 -0.06
N LYS A 59 -13.38 8.45 -0.03
CA LYS A 59 -14.13 8.98 1.13
C LYS A 59 -13.25 9.08 2.39
N VAL A 60 -12.04 9.60 2.23
CA VAL A 60 -11.07 9.83 3.32
C VAL A 60 -10.54 11.26 3.27
N GLY A 61 -9.97 11.77 4.37
CA GLY A 61 -9.26 13.06 4.37
C GLY A 61 -7.84 12.95 3.79
N LYS A 62 -7.30 14.04 3.24
CA LYS A 62 -5.93 14.08 2.68
C LYS A 62 -4.85 13.64 3.67
N THR A 63 -4.98 14.04 4.94
CA THR A 63 -4.07 13.64 6.02
C THR A 63 -3.99 12.12 6.20
N THR A 64 -5.08 11.41 5.88
CA THR A 64 -5.07 9.94 5.90
C THR A 64 -4.21 9.37 4.77
N ILE A 65 -4.19 9.99 3.59
CA ILE A 65 -3.33 9.58 2.47
C ILE A 65 -1.87 9.89 2.78
N TYR A 66 -1.55 11.13 3.17
CA TYR A 66 -0.17 11.55 3.45
C TYR A 66 0.51 10.76 4.57
N ARG A 67 -0.27 10.21 5.51
CA ARG A 67 0.25 9.33 6.57
C ARG A 67 0.79 7.99 6.05
N TRP A 68 0.30 7.53 4.90
CA TRP A 68 0.72 6.27 4.28
C TRP A 68 1.73 6.49 3.15
N TRP A 69 1.57 7.58 2.39
CA TRP A 69 2.40 7.87 1.22
C TRP A 69 2.84 9.33 1.25
N PRO A 70 4.15 9.60 1.10
CA PRO A 70 4.68 10.96 1.20
C PRO A 70 4.28 11.86 0.01
N ASN A 71 3.96 11.27 -1.16
CA ASN A 71 3.60 11.99 -2.38
C ASN A 71 2.63 11.20 -3.26
N LYS A 72 2.11 11.83 -4.33
CA LYS A 72 1.18 11.23 -5.31
C LYS A 72 1.78 9.99 -5.97
N THR A 73 3.03 10.10 -6.40
CA THR A 73 3.81 9.05 -7.08
C THR A 73 3.86 7.76 -6.25
N ALA A 74 4.08 7.86 -4.94
CA ALA A 74 4.11 6.72 -4.03
C ALA A 74 2.74 6.02 -3.90
N VAL A 75 1.63 6.77 -3.91
CA VAL A 75 0.27 6.17 -3.91
C VAL A 75 0.02 5.43 -5.21
N VAL A 76 0.38 6.04 -6.35
CA VAL A 76 0.18 5.46 -7.68
C VAL A 76 0.97 4.16 -7.84
N MET A 77 2.23 4.14 -7.40
CA MET A 77 3.06 2.93 -7.40
C MET A 77 2.46 1.79 -6.59
N ASP A 78 2.02 2.07 -5.37
CA ASP A 78 1.41 1.05 -4.52
C ASP A 78 0.05 0.60 -5.10
N ALA A 79 -0.69 1.47 -5.80
CA ALA A 79 -1.95 1.14 -6.42
C ALA A 79 -1.75 0.19 -7.61
N LEU A 80 -0.76 0.47 -8.47
CA LEU A 80 -0.32 -0.42 -9.54
C LEU A 80 0.08 -1.78 -8.96
N ARG A 81 0.97 -1.81 -7.96
CA ARG A 81 1.41 -3.06 -7.31
C ARG A 81 0.23 -3.85 -6.75
N ALA A 82 -0.79 -3.18 -6.21
CA ALA A 82 -1.98 -3.80 -5.65
C ALA A 82 -2.92 -4.44 -6.69
N GLN A 83 -2.68 -4.26 -7.99
CA GLN A 83 -3.51 -4.89 -9.02
C GLN A 83 -3.33 -6.42 -9.05
N PRO A 84 -4.42 -7.19 -9.20
CA PRO A 84 -4.37 -8.65 -9.23
C PRO A 84 -3.42 -9.21 -10.30
N GLY A 85 -3.35 -8.59 -11.48
CA GLY A 85 -2.47 -9.03 -12.58
C GLY A 85 -0.98 -8.94 -12.26
N ILE A 86 -0.57 -8.03 -11.36
CA ILE A 86 0.84 -7.87 -10.97
C ILE A 86 1.23 -8.92 -9.94
N GLN A 87 0.39 -9.13 -8.92
CA GLN A 87 0.67 -10.06 -7.83
C GLN A 87 0.28 -11.52 -8.11
N SER A 88 -0.42 -11.81 -9.22
CA SER A 88 -0.83 -13.18 -9.53
C SER A 88 0.40 -14.09 -9.66
N PRO A 89 0.50 -15.17 -8.87
CA PRO A 89 1.55 -16.17 -9.05
C PRO A 89 1.41 -16.80 -10.43
N LEU A 90 2.56 -17.04 -11.09
CA LEU A 90 2.61 -17.80 -12.31
C LEU A 90 2.39 -19.28 -11.99
N PRO A 91 1.72 -20.06 -12.87
CA PRO A 91 1.71 -21.51 -12.77
C PRO A 91 3.13 -22.07 -12.70
N THR A 92 3.30 -23.23 -12.06
CA THR A 92 4.62 -23.87 -11.96
C THR A 92 5.14 -24.27 -13.35
N PRO A 93 6.30 -23.73 -13.80
CA PRO A 93 6.87 -24.07 -15.09
C PRO A 93 7.51 -25.46 -15.06
N LYS A 94 7.55 -26.15 -16.20
CA LYS A 94 8.18 -27.48 -16.33
C LYS A 94 9.70 -27.39 -16.45
N ASN A 95 10.20 -26.28 -16.98
CA ASN A 95 11.64 -26.02 -17.15
C ASN A 95 11.94 -24.51 -17.15
N ASN A 96 13.23 -24.16 -17.15
CA ASN A 96 13.69 -22.77 -17.09
C ASN A 96 13.27 -21.95 -18.32
N THR A 97 13.24 -22.56 -19.51
CA THR A 97 12.81 -21.87 -20.74
C THR A 97 11.35 -21.46 -20.66
N GLU A 98 10.47 -22.36 -20.21
CA GLU A 98 9.06 -22.08 -19.98
C GLU A 98 8.89 -21.01 -18.88
N ALA A 99 9.68 -21.09 -17.81
CA ALA A 99 9.67 -20.07 -16.75
C ALA A 99 9.99 -18.67 -17.29
N ILE A 100 11.02 -18.54 -18.13
CA ILE A 100 11.43 -17.26 -18.73
C ILE A 100 10.34 -16.76 -19.68
N ILE A 101 9.77 -17.62 -20.54
CA ILE A 101 8.71 -17.24 -21.46
C ILE A 101 7.48 -16.75 -20.70
N MET A 102 7.05 -17.47 -19.66
CA MET A 102 5.91 -17.08 -18.82
C MET A 102 6.15 -15.74 -18.11
N GLN A 103 7.37 -15.51 -17.63
CA GLN A 103 7.74 -14.25 -16.99
C GLN A 103 7.75 -13.08 -18.00
N LEU A 104 8.28 -13.30 -19.21
CA LEU A 104 8.29 -12.29 -20.27
C LEU A 104 6.88 -11.99 -20.78
N ASP A 105 6.01 -12.98 -20.98
CA ASP A 105 4.61 -12.78 -21.38
C ASP A 105 3.84 -12.00 -20.31
N LYS A 106 4.05 -12.30 -19.02
CA LYS A 106 3.49 -11.53 -17.92
C LYS A 106 3.97 -10.08 -17.92
N LEU A 107 5.26 -9.85 -18.15
CA LEU A 107 5.82 -8.50 -18.24
C LEU A 107 5.25 -7.72 -19.44
N ILE A 108 5.15 -8.36 -20.60
CA ILE A 108 4.57 -7.77 -21.81
C ILE A 108 3.11 -7.38 -21.54
N ARG A 109 2.28 -8.29 -21.01
CA ARG A 109 0.87 -7.98 -20.67
C ARG A 109 0.72 -6.91 -19.60
N MET A 110 1.69 -6.79 -18.69
CA MET A 110 1.69 -5.73 -17.68
C MET A 110 2.02 -4.37 -18.28
N LEU A 111 2.91 -4.33 -19.27
CA LEU A 111 3.33 -3.10 -19.96
C LEU A 111 2.43 -2.76 -21.15
N ASP A 112 1.63 -3.71 -21.63
CA ASP A 112 0.67 -3.48 -22.69
C ASP A 112 -0.59 -2.78 -22.16
N GLY A 113 -1.12 -1.83 -22.94
CA GLY A 113 -2.27 -1.01 -22.57
C GLY A 113 -2.05 0.01 -21.44
N ASN A 114 -3.13 0.35 -20.74
CA ASN A 114 -3.20 1.50 -19.82
C ASN A 114 -2.20 1.45 -18.63
N ASN A 115 -1.73 0.26 -18.26
CA ASN A 115 -0.72 0.10 -17.20
C ASN A 115 0.67 0.55 -17.66
N GLY A 116 1.05 0.26 -18.91
CA GLY A 116 2.29 0.77 -19.51
C GLY A 116 2.31 2.28 -19.60
N ASP A 117 1.21 2.88 -20.06
CA ASP A 117 1.04 4.33 -20.13
C ASP A 117 1.15 4.98 -18.75
N THR A 118 0.51 4.38 -17.75
CA THR A 118 0.59 4.86 -16.36
C THR A 118 2.03 4.80 -15.84
N ILE A 119 2.77 3.72 -16.12
CA ILE A 119 4.17 3.58 -15.72
C ILE A 119 5.05 4.61 -16.42
N ALA A 120 4.89 4.81 -17.73
CA ALA A 120 5.64 5.81 -18.49
C ALA A 120 5.38 7.24 -17.98
N GLN A 121 4.11 7.58 -17.71
CA GLN A 121 3.74 8.87 -17.13
C GLN A 121 4.29 9.04 -15.72
N LEU A 122 4.32 7.98 -14.91
CA LEU A 122 4.92 8.01 -13.58
C LEU A 122 6.43 8.30 -13.65
N PHE A 123 7.16 7.72 -14.60
CA PHE A 123 8.57 8.04 -14.83
C PHE A 123 8.78 9.50 -15.25
N SER A 124 7.85 10.07 -16.02
CA SER A 124 7.87 11.50 -16.36
C SER A 124 7.60 12.38 -15.15
N GLU A 125 6.59 12.05 -14.33
CA GLU A 125 6.21 12.80 -13.13
C GLU A 125 7.30 12.73 -12.05
N ALA A 126 7.88 11.56 -11.80
CA ALA A 126 8.91 11.37 -10.77
C ALA A 126 10.19 12.19 -11.07
N GLN A 127 10.54 12.35 -12.34
CA GLN A 127 11.65 13.22 -12.75
C GLN A 127 11.34 14.72 -12.59
N ALA A 128 10.06 15.11 -12.64
CA ALA A 128 9.64 16.47 -12.37
C ALA A 128 9.66 16.77 -10.86
N ASP A 129 9.19 15.83 -10.03
CA ASP A 129 9.19 15.94 -8.57
C ASP A 129 10.62 16.07 -7.99
N ASP A 130 11.61 15.32 -8.50
CA ASP A 130 13.01 15.41 -8.06
C ASP A 130 13.63 16.80 -8.34
N LYS A 131 13.21 17.46 -9.42
CA LYS A 131 13.63 18.83 -9.74
C LYS A 131 12.96 19.86 -8.84
N ALA A 132 11.71 19.64 -8.45
CA ALA A 132 10.97 20.55 -7.57
C ALA A 132 11.50 20.54 -6.12
N GLN A 133 12.17 19.45 -5.70
CA GLN A 133 12.67 19.28 -4.34
C GLN A 133 14.11 19.78 -4.13
N LYS A 134 14.79 20.24 -5.20
CA LYS A 134 16.17 20.77 -5.19
C LYS A 134 16.27 22.30 -5.31
N ILE A 135 15.18 23.02 -5.08
CA ILE A 135 15.12 24.50 -5.06
C ILE A 135 14.83 24.95 -3.63
#